data_AF-A0A9C8XG98-F1
#
_entry.id   AF-A0A9C8XG98-F1
#
_cell.length_a   1.000
_cell.length_b   1.000
_cell.length_c   1.000
_cell.angle_alpha   90.00
_cell.angle_beta   90.00
_cell.angle_gamma   90.00
#
_symmetry.space_group_name_H-M   'P 1'
#
loop_
_entity.id
_entity.type
_entity.pdbx_description
1 polymer ?
#
loop_
_entity_poly.entity_id
_entity_poly.type
_entity_poly.pdbx_seq_one_letter_code
_entity_poly.pdbx_strand_id
1 'polypeptide(L)'
;MKNAKTKRSSSIGLWFRSGTPWIWMNAGAISIAIIAVAGLLGLIMVRGMSQFWPAEVYQFEVNGQQYLAEFVESERIPAARVPDYPTDREFVVRHLVKSGNRDLQGADFSWVIDDSIKNKKRPNNAMVLERTEWGNFYGYLKALQENGKPVLSDADEQARWQELQKRLGRVDELRDEIHYLEVKAIGAVNYQLEDLRLQQRRLELDGEDTPQALAAIEAERRQLIAEYDRLEKRLKKLYVEIQRDVISASVSDGTVVTIPLQKIIKAWQPNSFGFFDKVAFYGGALW
;
A
#
# COMPACT_ATOMS: atom_id res chain seq x y z
N MET A 1 71.20 41.65 -38.57
CA MET A 1 70.21 41.65 -37.47
C MET A 1 68.98 40.88 -37.94
N LYS A 2 68.67 39.72 -37.32
CA LYS A 2 67.53 38.88 -37.69
C LYS A 2 66.27 39.41 -36.98
N ASN A 3 65.31 39.95 -37.74
CA ASN A 3 63.99 40.32 -37.23
C ASN A 3 63.13 39.05 -37.10
N ALA A 4 62.94 38.58 -35.87
CA ALA A 4 61.99 37.53 -35.54
C ALA A 4 60.56 38.12 -35.59
N LYS A 5 59.80 37.76 -36.62
CA LYS A 5 58.35 38.00 -36.67
C LYS A 5 57.65 37.07 -35.69
N THR A 6 57.26 37.57 -34.53
CA THR A 6 56.34 36.89 -33.61
C THR A 6 54.95 36.81 -34.25
N LYS A 7 54.57 35.63 -34.73
CA LYS A 7 53.19 35.34 -35.14
C LYS A 7 52.28 35.50 -33.91
N ARG A 8 51.44 36.54 -33.88
CA ARG A 8 50.30 36.62 -32.96
C ARG A 8 49.36 35.46 -33.28
N SER A 9 49.37 34.43 -32.43
CA SER A 9 48.35 33.39 -32.41
C SER A 9 46.98 34.04 -32.25
N SER A 10 46.01 33.71 -33.10
CA SER A 10 44.62 34.15 -32.93
C SER A 10 44.11 33.64 -31.57
N SER A 11 43.35 34.47 -30.84
CA SER A 11 42.86 34.15 -29.50
C SER A 11 42.07 32.82 -29.47
N ILE A 12 41.37 32.53 -30.57
CA ILE A 12 40.58 31.30 -30.77
C ILE A 12 41.48 30.05 -30.84
N GLY A 13 42.62 30.12 -31.54
CA GLY A 13 43.55 29.00 -31.64
C GLY A 13 44.27 28.67 -30.32
N LEU A 14 44.50 29.70 -29.50
CA LEU A 14 45.04 29.57 -28.13
C LEU A 14 44.03 28.91 -27.19
N TRP A 15 42.75 29.30 -27.29
CA TRP A 15 41.66 28.72 -26.51
C TRP A 15 41.39 27.25 -26.87
N PHE A 16 41.46 26.88 -28.15
CA PHE A 16 41.35 25.47 -28.54
C PHE A 16 42.51 24.61 -28.03
N ARG A 17 43.73 25.18 -28.00
CA ARG A 17 44.92 24.50 -27.46
C ARG A 17 44.95 24.44 -25.94
N SER A 18 44.23 25.31 -25.23
CA SER A 18 44.19 25.31 -23.75
C SER A 18 43.34 24.17 -23.16
N GLY A 19 42.66 23.37 -23.99
CA GLY A 19 41.82 22.26 -23.52
C GLY A 19 40.47 22.69 -22.94
N THR A 20 40.28 23.99 -22.70
CA THR A 20 39.07 24.60 -22.15
C THR A 20 37.78 24.23 -22.89
N PRO A 21 37.73 24.18 -24.25
CA PRO A 21 36.49 23.79 -24.95
C PRO A 21 36.04 22.37 -24.61
N TRP A 22 36.98 21.45 -24.45
CA TRP A 22 36.68 20.05 -24.09
C TRP A 22 36.12 19.95 -22.68
N ILE A 23 36.57 20.80 -21.75
CA ILE A 23 36.02 20.88 -20.39
C ILE A 23 34.55 21.35 -20.43
N TRP A 24 34.24 22.41 -21.19
CA TRP A 24 32.87 22.89 -21.36
C TRP A 24 31.97 21.88 -22.06
N MET A 25 32.49 21.15 -23.04
CA MET A 25 31.75 20.09 -23.72
C MET A 25 31.42 18.93 -22.78
N ASN A 26 32.37 18.51 -21.94
CA ASN A 26 32.12 17.49 -20.91
C ASN A 26 31.14 17.98 -19.85
N ALA A 27 31.29 19.23 -19.36
CA ALA A 27 30.34 19.83 -18.44
C ALA A 27 28.93 19.89 -19.04
N GLY A 28 28.80 20.30 -20.30
CA GLY A 28 27.53 20.31 -21.03
C GLY A 28 26.94 18.92 -21.20
N ALA A 29 27.75 17.92 -21.56
CA ALA A 29 27.32 16.53 -21.67
C ALA A 29 26.82 15.97 -20.33
N ILE A 30 27.53 16.27 -19.23
CA ILE A 30 27.12 15.89 -17.86
C ILE A 30 25.80 16.57 -17.48
N SER A 31 25.63 17.88 -17.76
CA SER A 31 24.38 18.58 -17.49
C SER A 31 23.21 17.97 -18.26
N ILE A 32 23.39 17.65 -19.55
CA ILE A 32 22.36 16.98 -20.36
C ILE A 32 22.05 15.60 -19.79
N ALA A 33 23.06 14.82 -19.38
CA ALA A 33 22.86 13.51 -18.78
C ALA A 33 22.06 13.60 -17.47
N ILE A 34 22.37 14.58 -16.60
CA ILE A 34 21.61 14.82 -15.35
C ILE A 34 20.16 15.18 -15.66
N ILE A 35 19.92 16.08 -16.63
CA ILE A 35 18.56 16.46 -17.04
C ILE A 35 17.81 15.25 -17.61
N ALA A 36 18.46 14.42 -18.41
CA ALA A 36 17.86 13.22 -18.98
C ALA A 36 17.50 12.19 -17.90
N VAL A 37 18.39 11.95 -16.94
CA VAL A 37 18.12 11.05 -15.80
C VAL A 37 17.00 11.60 -14.93
N ALA A 38 17.02 12.88 -14.58
CA ALA A 38 15.95 13.52 -13.82
C ALA A 38 14.61 13.48 -14.56
N GLY A 39 14.62 13.71 -15.88
CA GLY A 39 13.44 13.61 -16.74
C GLY A 39 12.89 12.19 -16.82
N LEU A 40 13.74 11.18 -16.92
CA LEU A 40 13.34 9.78 -16.89
C LEU A 40 12.75 9.39 -15.54
N LEU A 41 13.41 9.74 -14.43
CA LEU A 41 12.89 9.50 -13.08
C LEU A 41 11.54 10.21 -12.88
N GLY A 42 11.41 11.46 -13.34
CA GLY A 42 10.15 12.20 -13.31
C GLY A 42 9.04 11.52 -14.12
N LEU A 43 9.36 11.02 -15.32
CA LEU A 43 8.39 10.28 -16.14
C LEU A 43 7.93 8.99 -15.45
N ILE A 44 8.86 8.22 -14.87
CA ILE A 44 8.54 7.01 -14.11
C ILE A 44 7.67 7.36 -12.90
N MET A 45 8.01 8.43 -12.17
CA MET A 45 7.23 8.88 -11.03
C MET A 45 5.80 9.25 -11.43
N VAL A 46 5.60 10.06 -12.48
CA VAL A 46 4.27 10.46 -12.96
C VAL A 46 3.46 9.25 -13.47
N ARG A 47 4.11 8.32 -14.19
CA ARG A 47 3.48 7.08 -14.67
C ARG A 47 3.12 6.13 -13.54
N GLY A 48 3.94 6.06 -12.49
CA GLY A 48 3.68 5.24 -11.31
C GLY A 48 2.65 5.86 -10.36
N MET A 49 2.61 7.19 -10.28
CA MET A 49 1.68 7.95 -9.44
C MET A 49 0.22 7.62 -9.72
N SER A 50 -0.15 7.41 -10.99
CA SER A 50 -1.55 7.14 -11.35
C SER A 50 -2.09 5.85 -10.72
N GLN A 51 -1.23 4.88 -10.41
CA GLN A 51 -1.65 3.60 -9.83
C GLN A 51 -2.01 3.70 -8.34
N PHE A 52 -1.33 4.57 -7.59
CA PHE A 52 -1.54 4.76 -6.16
C PHE A 52 -2.33 6.03 -5.84
N TRP A 53 -2.76 6.77 -6.87
CA TRP A 53 -3.55 7.96 -6.70
C TRP A 53 -4.92 7.60 -6.11
N PRO A 54 -5.40 8.29 -5.06
CA PRO A 54 -6.72 8.04 -4.49
C PRO A 54 -7.80 8.48 -5.47
N ALA A 55 -8.21 7.54 -6.33
CA ALA A 55 -9.22 7.75 -7.36
C ALA A 55 -10.57 8.09 -6.75
N GLU A 56 -11.32 8.95 -7.44
CA GLU A 56 -12.65 9.33 -7.00
C GLU A 56 -13.63 8.17 -7.14
N VAL A 57 -14.51 8.05 -6.15
CA VAL A 57 -15.51 6.98 -6.10
C VAL A 57 -16.88 7.56 -6.46
N TYR A 58 -17.58 6.89 -7.36
CA TYR A 58 -18.87 7.33 -7.85
C TYR A 58 -19.95 6.34 -7.47
N GLN A 59 -21.09 6.86 -7.00
CA GLN A 59 -22.31 6.08 -6.86
C GLN A 59 -23.17 6.30 -8.10
N PHE A 60 -23.63 5.23 -8.74
CA PHE A 60 -24.47 5.33 -9.92
C PHE A 60 -25.29 4.05 -10.11
N GLU A 61 -26.21 4.08 -11.07
CA GLU A 61 -27.09 2.96 -11.39
C GLU A 61 -26.89 2.53 -12.84
N VAL A 62 -26.83 1.22 -13.09
CA VAL A 62 -26.84 0.63 -14.43
C VAL A 62 -27.86 -0.50 -14.44
N ASN A 63 -28.84 -0.46 -15.34
CA ASN A 63 -29.87 -1.49 -15.50
C ASN A 63 -30.58 -1.88 -14.19
N GLY A 64 -30.84 -0.91 -13.30
CA GLY A 64 -31.48 -1.14 -11.99
C GLY A 64 -30.53 -1.59 -10.87
N GLN A 65 -29.26 -1.88 -11.18
CA GLN A 65 -28.25 -2.25 -10.20
C GLN A 65 -27.47 -1.02 -9.74
N GLN A 66 -27.29 -0.89 -8.41
CA GLN A 66 -26.50 0.18 -7.81
C GLN A 66 -25.01 -0.19 -7.76
N TYR A 67 -24.17 0.76 -8.15
CA TYR A 67 -22.72 0.67 -8.14
C TYR A 67 -22.14 1.73 -7.21
N LEU A 68 -21.04 1.38 -6.56
CA LEU A 68 -20.14 2.32 -5.89
C LEU A 68 -18.73 1.94 -6.35
N ALA A 69 -18.16 2.71 -7.27
CA ALA A 69 -16.99 2.29 -8.01
C ALA A 69 -16.10 3.44 -8.47
N GLU A 70 -14.82 3.14 -8.70
CA GLU A 70 -13.87 4.00 -9.39
C GLU A 70 -13.99 3.82 -10.92
N PHE A 71 -13.85 4.89 -11.69
CA PHE A 71 -13.72 4.81 -13.15
C PHE A 71 -12.24 4.67 -13.50
N VAL A 72 -11.85 3.53 -14.06
CA VAL A 72 -10.44 3.17 -14.29
C VAL A 72 -10.03 3.49 -15.72
N GLU A 73 -10.85 3.05 -16.68
CA GLU A 73 -10.56 3.20 -18.11
C GLU A 73 -11.84 3.54 -18.87
N SER A 74 -11.68 4.21 -20.01
CA SER A 74 -12.78 4.55 -20.91
C SER A 74 -12.37 4.22 -22.34
N GLU A 75 -13.22 3.47 -23.04
CA GLU A 75 -12.97 3.04 -24.40
C GLU A 75 -14.13 3.41 -25.30
N ARG A 76 -13.81 3.88 -26.52
CA ARG A 76 -14.79 4.03 -27.60
C ARG A 76 -14.69 2.81 -28.52
N ILE A 77 -15.75 2.00 -28.57
CA ILE A 77 -15.80 0.77 -29.35
C ILE A 77 -16.95 0.80 -30.37
N PRO A 78 -16.84 0.08 -31.50
CA PRO A 78 -17.98 -0.09 -32.40
C PRO A 78 -19.17 -0.70 -31.66
N ALA A 79 -20.37 -0.16 -31.85
CA ALA A 79 -21.58 -0.63 -31.17
C ALA A 79 -21.87 -2.11 -31.44
N ALA A 80 -21.52 -2.60 -32.63
CA ALA A 80 -21.61 -4.02 -33.01
C ALA A 80 -20.81 -4.98 -32.12
N ARG A 81 -19.87 -4.49 -31.28
CA ARG A 81 -19.11 -5.30 -30.32
C ARG A 81 -19.77 -5.40 -28.93
N VAL A 82 -20.89 -4.73 -28.70
CA VAL A 82 -21.65 -4.82 -27.45
C VAL A 82 -22.91 -5.64 -27.71
N PRO A 83 -22.92 -6.93 -27.33
CA PRO A 83 -24.11 -7.76 -27.49
C PRO A 83 -25.29 -7.15 -26.72
N ASP A 84 -26.49 -7.27 -27.28
CA ASP A 84 -27.75 -6.93 -26.60
C ASP A 84 -27.89 -5.47 -26.13
N TYR A 85 -27.08 -4.54 -26.66
CA TYR A 85 -27.21 -3.11 -26.41
C TYR A 85 -27.88 -2.40 -27.60
N PRO A 86 -29.18 -2.08 -27.53
CA PRO A 86 -29.90 -1.45 -28.63
C PRO A 86 -29.44 0.00 -28.81
N THR A 87 -28.78 0.30 -29.93
CA THR A 87 -28.37 1.66 -30.28
C THR A 87 -28.24 1.84 -31.79
N ASP A 88 -28.63 3.01 -32.28
CA ASP A 88 -28.45 3.41 -33.69
C ASP A 88 -27.06 4.06 -33.93
N ARG A 89 -26.23 4.19 -32.87
CA ARG A 89 -24.91 4.79 -32.97
C ARG A 89 -23.89 3.79 -33.53
N GLU A 90 -22.96 4.27 -34.36
CA GLU A 90 -21.86 3.45 -34.88
C GLU A 90 -20.86 3.06 -33.77
N PHE A 91 -20.69 3.94 -32.78
CA PHE A 91 -19.78 3.75 -31.66
C PHE A 91 -20.48 4.00 -30.33
N VAL A 92 -20.05 3.28 -29.30
CA VAL A 92 -20.46 3.46 -27.90
C VAL A 92 -19.22 3.64 -27.02
N VAL A 93 -19.39 4.36 -25.91
CA VAL A 93 -18.37 4.49 -24.88
C VAL A 93 -18.69 3.48 -23.77
N ARG A 94 -17.66 2.73 -23.36
CA ARG A 94 -17.73 1.88 -22.18
C ARG A 94 -16.66 2.28 -21.18
N HIS A 95 -16.97 2.12 -19.90
CA HIS A 95 -16.07 2.38 -18.80
C HIS A 95 -15.74 1.10 -18.07
N LEU A 96 -14.45 0.86 -17.83
CA LEU A 96 -14.01 -0.17 -16.88
C LEU A 96 -14.14 0.46 -15.50
N VAL A 97 -15.07 -0.06 -14.70
CA VAL A 97 -15.27 0.40 -13.33
C VAL A 97 -14.74 -0.63 -12.35
N LYS A 98 -14.18 -0.14 -11.24
CA LYS A 98 -13.70 -0.97 -10.13
C LYS A 98 -14.65 -0.82 -8.95
N SER A 99 -15.53 -1.80 -8.74
CA SER A 99 -16.49 -1.83 -7.62
C SER A 99 -15.96 -2.57 -6.39
N GLY A 100 -14.82 -3.28 -6.52
CA GLY A 100 -14.19 -4.04 -5.45
C GLY A 100 -15.14 -5.08 -4.83
N ASN A 101 -15.08 -5.25 -3.51
CA ASN A 101 -15.99 -6.13 -2.75
C ASN A 101 -16.03 -7.57 -3.33
N ARG A 102 -14.86 -8.14 -3.67
CA ARG A 102 -14.75 -9.45 -4.36
C ARG A 102 -15.51 -10.57 -3.66
N ASP A 103 -15.49 -10.55 -2.34
CA ASP A 103 -16.17 -11.47 -1.44
C ASP A 103 -17.71 -11.44 -1.57
N LEU A 104 -18.27 -10.34 -2.09
CA LEU A 104 -19.71 -10.16 -2.30
C LEU A 104 -20.12 -10.25 -3.76
N GLN A 105 -19.31 -9.68 -4.67
CA GLN A 105 -19.67 -9.52 -6.09
C GLN A 105 -18.90 -10.48 -7.02
N GLY A 106 -17.92 -11.23 -6.52
CA GLY A 106 -17.12 -12.20 -7.26
C GLY A 106 -16.05 -11.59 -8.18
N ALA A 107 -16.28 -10.41 -8.74
CA ALA A 107 -15.35 -9.68 -9.60
C ALA A 107 -15.17 -8.23 -9.14
N ASP A 108 -13.93 -7.74 -9.19
CA ASP A 108 -13.60 -6.37 -8.75
C ASP A 108 -13.87 -5.33 -9.84
N PHE A 109 -13.96 -5.78 -11.10
CA PHE A 109 -14.06 -4.96 -12.29
C PHE A 109 -15.20 -5.41 -13.18
N SER A 110 -15.90 -4.43 -13.77
CA SER A 110 -16.90 -4.67 -14.79
C SER A 110 -16.88 -3.55 -15.83
N TRP A 111 -17.30 -3.89 -17.05
CA TRP A 111 -17.54 -2.91 -18.09
C TRP A 111 -18.98 -2.41 -18.00
N VAL A 112 -19.17 -1.09 -17.99
CA VAL A 112 -20.48 -0.45 -18.05
C VAL A 112 -20.55 0.48 -19.26
N ILE A 113 -21.70 0.49 -19.95
CA ILE A 113 -21.91 1.40 -21.08
C ILE A 113 -22.26 2.78 -20.55
N ASP A 114 -21.57 3.83 -21.02
CA ASP A 114 -21.76 5.20 -20.53
C ASP A 114 -23.22 5.65 -20.58
N ASP A 115 -23.88 5.43 -21.72
CA ASP A 115 -25.29 5.75 -21.95
C ASP A 115 -26.27 5.00 -21.01
N SER A 116 -25.83 3.91 -20.35
CA SER A 116 -26.66 3.17 -19.39
C SER A 116 -26.54 3.68 -17.96
N ILE A 117 -25.57 4.56 -17.69
CA ILE A 117 -25.30 5.10 -16.36
C ILE A 117 -26.34 6.16 -16.00
N LYS A 118 -27.01 5.95 -14.87
CA LYS A 118 -28.00 6.88 -14.30
C LYS A 118 -27.58 7.33 -12.91
N ASN A 119 -28.09 8.48 -12.49
CA ASN A 119 -27.96 8.99 -11.11
C ASN A 119 -26.50 9.06 -10.60
N LYS A 120 -25.53 9.32 -11.47
CA LYS A 120 -24.11 9.39 -11.11
C LYS A 120 -23.84 10.54 -10.13
N LYS A 121 -23.36 10.19 -8.94
CA LYS A 121 -23.01 11.09 -7.84
C LYS A 121 -21.59 10.79 -7.36
N ARG A 122 -20.94 11.79 -6.77
CA ARG A 122 -19.63 11.67 -6.12
C ARG A 122 -19.79 11.96 -4.62
N PRO A 123 -20.12 10.96 -3.79
CA PRO A 123 -20.39 11.16 -2.38
C PRO A 123 -19.08 11.41 -1.61
N ASN A 124 -18.98 12.52 -0.87
CA ASN A 124 -17.78 12.88 -0.13
C ASN A 124 -17.38 11.83 0.92
N ASN A 125 -18.36 11.11 1.46
CA ASN A 125 -18.20 10.10 2.49
C ASN A 125 -18.00 8.67 1.96
N ALA A 126 -17.88 8.48 0.64
CA ALA A 126 -17.54 7.19 0.06
C ALA A 126 -16.23 6.68 0.67
N MET A 127 -16.29 5.56 1.37
CA MET A 127 -15.17 4.95 2.07
C MET A 127 -14.56 3.87 1.19
N VAL A 128 -13.24 3.93 1.06
CA VAL A 128 -12.42 2.86 0.50
C VAL A 128 -11.62 2.24 1.62
N LEU A 129 -11.67 0.91 1.75
CA LEU A 129 -10.79 0.17 2.65
C LEU A 129 -9.86 -0.69 1.81
N GLU A 130 -8.57 -0.56 2.02
CA GLU A 130 -7.60 -1.56 1.60
C GLU A 130 -7.59 -2.68 2.63
N ARG A 131 -7.79 -3.92 2.18
CA ARG A 131 -7.90 -5.10 3.04
C ARG A 131 -6.78 -6.08 2.75
N THR A 132 -6.43 -6.89 3.74
CA THR A 132 -5.45 -7.98 3.60
C THR A 132 -5.93 -9.09 2.67
N GLU A 133 -7.25 -9.21 2.50
CA GLU A 133 -7.91 -10.23 1.69
C GLU A 133 -8.97 -9.56 0.80
N TRP A 134 -9.26 -10.16 -0.37
CA TRP A 134 -10.39 -9.77 -1.23
C TRP A 134 -10.34 -8.35 -1.80
N GLY A 135 -9.16 -7.73 -1.82
CA GLY A 135 -8.93 -6.40 -2.41
C GLY A 135 -9.70 -5.27 -1.71
N ASN A 136 -9.88 -4.16 -2.43
CA ASN A 136 -10.53 -2.97 -1.87
C ASN A 136 -12.01 -3.23 -1.55
N PHE A 137 -12.44 -2.70 -0.41
CA PHE A 137 -13.85 -2.55 -0.07
C PHE A 137 -14.32 -1.14 -0.41
N TYR A 138 -15.50 -1.03 -1.03
CA TYR A 138 -16.17 0.24 -1.31
C TYR A 138 -17.51 0.26 -0.59
N GLY A 139 -17.74 1.28 0.23
CA GLY A 139 -19.00 1.41 0.96
C GLY A 139 -19.10 2.68 1.78
N TYR A 140 -19.99 2.63 2.78
CA TYR A 140 -20.22 3.71 3.73
C TYR A 140 -20.11 3.18 5.16
N LEU A 141 -19.39 3.90 6.01
CA LEU A 141 -19.27 3.55 7.42
C LEU A 141 -20.63 3.72 8.12
N LYS A 142 -21.10 2.67 8.81
CA LYS A 142 -22.36 2.69 9.56
C LYS A 142 -22.14 2.70 11.06
N ALA A 143 -21.26 1.84 11.56
CA ALA A 143 -21.01 1.73 12.99
C ALA A 143 -19.59 1.25 13.27
N LEU A 144 -19.12 1.55 14.47
CA LEU A 144 -17.94 0.93 15.07
C LEU A 144 -18.37 0.14 16.29
N GLN A 145 -17.66 -0.97 16.55
CA GLN A 145 -17.88 -1.77 17.73
C GLN A 145 -16.54 -2.13 18.38
N GLU A 146 -16.55 -2.14 19.71
CA GLU A 146 -15.45 -2.59 20.56
C GLU A 146 -15.96 -3.76 21.40
N ASN A 147 -15.38 -4.95 21.24
CA ASN A 147 -15.83 -6.17 21.93
C ASN A 147 -17.35 -6.40 21.78
N GLY A 148 -17.89 -6.17 20.57
CA GLY A 148 -19.31 -6.30 20.26
C GLY A 148 -20.22 -5.20 20.83
N LYS A 149 -19.67 -4.21 21.54
CA LYS A 149 -20.42 -3.04 22.03
C LYS A 149 -20.29 -1.89 21.05
N PRO A 150 -21.39 -1.21 20.68
CA PRO A 150 -21.30 -0.09 19.74
C PRO A 150 -20.54 1.08 20.36
N VAL A 151 -19.74 1.75 19.53
CA VAL A 151 -18.94 2.92 19.87
C VAL A 151 -19.46 4.10 19.08
N LEU A 152 -19.68 5.24 19.76
CA LEU A 152 -20.15 6.48 19.13
C LEU A 152 -21.45 6.31 18.32
N SER A 153 -22.41 5.54 18.84
CA SER A 153 -23.70 5.27 18.17
C SER A 153 -24.43 6.55 17.75
N ASP A 154 -24.44 7.56 18.61
CA ASP A 154 -25.17 8.81 18.41
C ASP A 154 -24.32 9.94 17.80
N ALA A 155 -23.04 9.66 17.49
CA ALA A 155 -22.15 10.66 16.91
C ALA A 155 -22.47 10.91 15.43
N ASP A 156 -21.98 12.03 14.90
CA ASP A 156 -22.02 12.26 13.45
C ASP A 156 -21.05 11.34 12.69
N GLU A 157 -21.17 11.36 11.37
CA GLU A 157 -20.34 10.54 10.48
C GLU A 157 -18.86 10.89 10.57
N GLN A 158 -18.53 12.17 10.77
CA GLN A 158 -17.15 12.65 10.81
C GLN A 158 -16.45 12.19 12.09
N ALA A 159 -17.12 12.23 13.23
CA ALA A 159 -16.62 11.74 14.50
C ALA A 159 -16.40 10.22 14.46
N ARG A 160 -17.32 9.46 13.86
CA ARG A 160 -17.12 8.02 13.61
C ARG A 160 -15.93 7.75 12.71
N TRP A 161 -15.77 8.54 11.65
CA TRP A 161 -14.64 8.42 10.73
C TRP A 161 -13.29 8.68 11.43
N GLN A 162 -13.21 9.73 12.25
CA GLN A 162 -12.00 10.04 13.02
C GLN A 162 -11.65 8.93 14.03
N GLU A 163 -12.66 8.38 14.71
CA GLU A 163 -12.45 7.25 15.63
C GLU A 163 -11.98 5.99 14.88
N LEU A 164 -12.49 5.73 13.67
CA LEU A 164 -11.98 4.64 12.82
C LEU A 164 -10.49 4.83 12.51
N GLN A 165 -10.08 6.02 12.07
CA GLN A 165 -8.68 6.30 11.75
C GLN A 165 -7.78 6.09 12.97
N LYS A 166 -8.19 6.57 14.15
CA LYS A 166 -7.46 6.36 15.41
C LYS A 166 -7.31 4.87 15.74
N ARG A 167 -8.38 4.09 15.60
CA ARG A 167 -8.35 2.64 15.88
C ARG A 167 -7.51 1.87 14.88
N LEU A 168 -7.48 2.28 13.61
CA LEU A 168 -6.58 1.70 12.61
C LEU A 168 -5.12 1.99 12.95
N GLY A 169 -4.78 3.19 13.43
CA GLY A 169 -3.43 3.49 13.95
C GLY A 169 -3.00 2.54 15.08
N ARG A 170 -3.90 2.29 16.05
CA ARG A 170 -3.65 1.29 17.10
C ARG A 170 -3.45 -0.13 16.53
N VAL A 171 -4.25 -0.53 15.53
CA VAL A 171 -4.11 -1.84 14.89
C VAL A 171 -2.77 -1.98 14.19
N ASP A 172 -2.26 -0.90 13.61
CA ASP A 172 -0.95 -0.87 12.97
C ASP A 172 0.18 -1.07 13.99
N GLU A 173 0.16 -0.33 15.10
CA GLU A 173 1.10 -0.51 16.22
C GLU A 173 1.09 -1.94 16.77
N LEU A 174 -0.12 -2.53 16.94
CA LEU A 174 -0.26 -3.91 17.41
C LEU A 174 0.29 -4.91 16.38
N ARG A 175 0.09 -4.66 15.09
CA ARG A 175 0.60 -5.52 14.01
C ARG A 175 2.12 -5.51 13.98
N ASP A 176 2.74 -4.35 14.13
CA ASP A 176 4.20 -4.21 14.22
C ASP A 176 4.77 -4.94 15.44
N GLU A 177 4.11 -4.82 16.60
CA GLU A 177 4.54 -5.50 17.82
C GLU A 177 4.42 -7.03 17.69
N ILE A 178 3.31 -7.52 17.13
CA ILE A 178 3.12 -8.94 16.80
C ILE A 178 4.24 -9.43 15.88
N HIS A 179 4.49 -8.72 14.78
CA HIS A 179 5.51 -9.08 13.81
C HIS A 179 6.92 -9.12 14.44
N TYR A 180 7.25 -8.13 15.27
CA TYR A 180 8.51 -8.10 15.99
C TYR A 180 8.67 -9.29 16.93
N LEU A 181 7.63 -9.61 17.71
CA LEU A 181 7.69 -10.75 18.64
C LEU A 181 7.87 -12.07 17.89
N GLU A 182 7.14 -12.29 16.80
CA GLU A 182 7.21 -13.52 16.02
C GLU A 182 8.54 -13.68 15.29
N VAL A 183 8.95 -12.65 14.54
CA VAL A 183 10.08 -12.76 13.61
C VAL A 183 11.41 -12.47 14.30
N LYS A 184 11.45 -11.52 15.24
CA LYS A 184 12.70 -11.09 15.88
C LYS A 184 12.89 -11.76 17.23
N ALA A 185 11.98 -11.54 18.19
CA ALA A 185 12.21 -11.98 19.56
C ALA A 185 12.16 -13.50 19.69
N ILE A 186 11.04 -14.12 19.30
CA ILE A 186 10.87 -15.58 19.33
C ILE A 186 11.82 -16.25 18.33
N GLY A 187 12.03 -15.63 17.16
CA GLY A 187 13.03 -16.07 16.18
C GLY A 187 14.44 -16.19 16.77
N ALA A 188 14.88 -15.22 17.55
CA ALA A 188 16.20 -15.25 18.22
C ALA A 188 16.29 -16.36 19.27
N VAL A 189 15.25 -16.54 20.08
CA VAL A 189 15.19 -17.62 21.09
C VAL A 189 15.24 -19.00 20.40
N ASN A 190 14.48 -19.18 19.32
CA ASN A 190 14.49 -20.42 18.54
C ASN A 190 15.87 -20.71 17.94
N TYR A 191 16.55 -19.68 17.43
CA TYR A 191 17.92 -19.83 16.94
C TYR A 191 18.87 -20.30 18.04
N GLN A 192 18.79 -19.72 19.24
CA GLN A 192 19.63 -20.11 20.37
C GLN A 192 19.32 -21.53 20.88
N LEU A 193 18.04 -21.91 20.93
CA LEU A 193 17.64 -23.28 21.26
C LEU A 193 18.18 -24.31 20.26
N GLU A 194 18.20 -23.96 18.98
CA GLU A 194 18.78 -24.81 17.94
C GLU A 194 20.30 -24.89 18.06
N ASP A 195 20.98 -23.78 18.36
CA ASP A 195 22.42 -23.78 18.63
C ASP A 195 22.78 -24.71 19.80
N LEU A 196 22.05 -24.62 20.92
CA LEU A 196 22.23 -25.55 22.05
C LEU A 196 21.99 -27.02 21.66
N ARG A 197 21.02 -27.28 20.79
CA ARG A 197 20.75 -28.64 20.27
C ARG A 197 21.94 -29.15 19.45
N LEU A 198 22.53 -28.30 18.61
CA LEU A 198 23.71 -28.64 17.81
C LEU A 198 24.96 -28.81 18.68
N GLN A 199 25.16 -27.96 19.68
CA GLN A 199 26.25 -28.09 20.65
C GLN A 199 26.17 -29.41 21.42
N GLN A 200 24.99 -29.75 21.96
CA GLN A 200 24.78 -31.03 22.63
C GLN A 200 25.10 -32.20 21.68
N ARG A 201 24.59 -32.14 20.44
CA ARG A 201 24.83 -33.20 19.45
C ARG A 201 26.32 -33.36 19.12
N ARG A 202 27.07 -32.27 19.10
CA ARG A 202 28.52 -32.31 18.88
C ARG A 202 29.24 -33.00 20.04
N LEU A 203 28.92 -32.66 21.29
CA LEU A 203 29.50 -33.31 22.46
C LEU A 203 29.24 -34.82 22.46
N GLU A 204 28.03 -35.25 22.08
CA GLU A 204 27.68 -36.67 21.94
C GLU A 204 28.53 -37.37 20.87
N LEU A 205 28.82 -36.71 19.75
CA LEU A 205 29.64 -37.27 18.67
C LEU A 205 31.13 -37.32 19.02
N ASP A 206 31.60 -36.30 19.75
CA ASP A 206 33.00 -36.18 20.17
C ASP A 206 33.31 -37.03 21.44
N GLY A 207 32.27 -37.59 22.09
CA GLY A 207 32.40 -38.38 23.32
C GLY A 207 32.73 -37.53 24.56
N GLU A 208 32.40 -36.24 24.51
CA GLU A 208 32.66 -35.24 25.56
C GLU A 208 31.37 -34.84 26.33
N ASP A 209 30.31 -35.63 26.20
CA ASP A 209 28.98 -35.44 26.81
C ASP A 209 28.94 -35.75 28.32
N THR A 210 29.90 -35.19 29.06
CA THR A 210 29.96 -35.35 30.52
C THR A 210 28.67 -34.83 31.18
N PRO A 211 28.25 -35.39 32.32
CA PRO A 211 27.07 -34.91 33.04
C PRO A 211 27.12 -33.41 33.36
N GLN A 212 28.32 -32.87 33.54
CA GLN A 212 28.56 -31.46 33.85
C GLN A 212 28.36 -30.56 32.62
N ALA A 213 28.83 -30.99 31.44
CA ALA A 213 28.61 -30.29 30.17
C ALA A 213 27.12 -30.29 29.78
N LEU A 214 26.45 -31.44 29.91
CA LEU A 214 25.01 -31.55 29.66
C LEU A 214 24.18 -30.72 30.64
N ALA A 215 24.58 -30.67 31.92
CA ALA A 215 23.89 -29.84 32.91
C ALA A 215 23.97 -28.34 32.60
N ALA A 216 25.09 -27.86 32.04
CA ALA A 216 25.24 -26.47 31.62
C ALA A 216 24.30 -26.12 30.44
N ILE A 217 24.27 -26.98 29.40
CA ILE A 217 23.35 -26.83 28.27
C ILE A 217 21.90 -26.84 28.75
N GLU A 218 21.54 -27.74 29.66
CA GLU A 218 20.17 -27.83 30.19
C GLU A 218 19.81 -26.62 31.08
N ALA A 219 20.77 -26.01 31.77
CA ALA A 219 20.53 -24.78 32.51
C ALA A 219 20.19 -23.61 31.55
N GLU A 220 20.94 -23.46 30.46
CA GLU A 220 20.68 -22.42 29.45
C GLU A 220 19.39 -22.68 28.68
N ARG A 221 19.14 -23.94 28.28
CA ARG A 221 17.88 -24.36 27.63
C ARG A 221 16.66 -23.97 28.48
N ARG A 222 16.71 -24.20 29.79
CA ARG A 222 15.60 -23.82 30.70
C ARG A 222 15.36 -22.31 30.77
N GLN A 223 16.41 -21.50 30.68
CA GLN A 223 16.27 -20.04 30.63
C GLN A 223 15.59 -19.59 29.33
N LEU A 224 16.04 -20.14 28.19
CA LEU A 224 15.47 -19.84 26.88
C LEU A 224 14.00 -20.27 26.76
N ILE A 225 13.64 -21.45 27.29
CA ILE A 225 12.24 -21.90 27.34
C ILE A 225 11.39 -20.95 28.18
N ALA A 226 11.89 -20.51 29.35
CA ALA A 226 11.15 -19.56 30.19
C ALA A 226 10.97 -18.19 29.50
N GLU A 227 11.95 -17.74 28.74
CA GLU A 227 11.84 -16.53 27.92
C GLU A 227 10.82 -16.71 26.78
N TYR A 228 10.90 -17.83 26.04
CA TYR A 228 9.94 -18.20 25.01
C TYR A 228 8.50 -18.16 25.54
N ASP A 229 8.24 -18.81 26.68
CA ASP A 229 6.91 -18.85 27.30
C ASP A 229 6.39 -17.45 27.67
N ARG A 230 7.28 -16.55 28.08
CA ARG A 230 6.93 -15.15 28.37
C ARG A 230 6.55 -14.40 27.09
N LEU A 231 7.34 -14.55 26.03
CA LEU A 231 7.07 -13.94 24.74
C LEU A 231 5.78 -14.47 24.12
N GLU A 232 5.56 -15.78 24.18
CA GLU A 232 4.34 -16.43 23.67
C GLU A 232 3.08 -15.94 24.41
N LYS A 233 3.14 -15.78 25.74
CA LYS A 233 2.04 -15.19 26.52
C LYS A 233 1.72 -13.76 26.10
N ARG A 234 2.75 -12.94 25.84
CA ARG A 234 2.57 -11.57 25.33
C ARG A 234 1.94 -11.59 23.94
N LEU A 235 2.45 -12.43 23.04
CA LEU A 235 1.93 -12.59 21.69
C LEU A 235 0.45 -12.97 21.68
N LYS A 236 0.06 -13.97 22.49
CA LYS A 236 -1.35 -14.37 22.64
C LYS A 236 -2.24 -13.22 23.10
N LYS A 237 -1.75 -12.37 24.02
CA LYS A 237 -2.48 -11.18 24.48
C LYS A 237 -2.68 -10.17 23.34
N LEU A 238 -1.64 -9.89 22.56
CA LEU A 238 -1.74 -8.96 21.43
C LEU A 238 -2.73 -9.45 20.37
N TYR A 239 -2.77 -10.76 20.10
CA TYR A 239 -3.76 -11.34 19.19
C TYR A 239 -5.21 -11.14 19.67
N VAL A 240 -5.47 -11.17 20.97
CA VAL A 240 -6.79 -10.82 21.51
C VAL A 240 -7.05 -9.31 21.36
N GLU A 241 -6.04 -8.47 21.62
CA GLU A 241 -6.18 -7.02 21.55
C GLU A 241 -6.44 -6.49 20.13
N ILE A 242 -5.81 -7.08 19.12
CA ILE A 242 -5.97 -6.67 17.71
C ILE A 242 -7.33 -7.12 17.12
N GLN A 243 -7.91 -8.19 17.65
CA GLN A 243 -9.24 -8.72 17.26
C GLN A 243 -10.42 -7.95 17.87
N ARG A 244 -10.15 -7.04 18.81
CA ARG A 244 -11.15 -6.34 19.63
C ARG A 244 -12.20 -5.56 18.83
N ASP A 245 -11.77 -4.93 17.74
CA ASP A 245 -12.55 -3.89 17.07
C ASP A 245 -13.07 -4.36 15.70
N VAL A 246 -14.32 -4.03 15.40
CA VAL A 246 -14.95 -4.25 14.08
C VAL A 246 -15.72 -3.00 13.63
N ILE A 247 -15.90 -2.85 12.32
CA ILE A 247 -16.85 -1.89 11.75
C ILE A 247 -18.02 -2.60 11.09
N SER A 248 -19.16 -1.91 11.02
CA SER A 248 -20.23 -2.24 10.08
C SER A 248 -20.24 -1.21 8.95
N ALA A 249 -20.29 -1.68 7.71
CA ALA A 249 -20.29 -0.83 6.53
C ALA A 249 -21.34 -1.30 5.53
N SER A 250 -22.02 -0.37 4.86
CA SER A 250 -22.96 -0.70 3.79
C SER A 250 -22.30 -0.62 2.42
N VAL A 251 -22.58 -1.57 1.53
CA VAL A 251 -22.16 -1.52 0.12
C VAL A 251 -23.22 -0.84 -0.76
N SER A 252 -23.02 -0.83 -2.08
CA SER A 252 -23.83 -0.05 -3.03
C SER A 252 -25.32 -0.40 -3.05
N ASP A 253 -25.68 -1.66 -2.79
CA ASP A 253 -27.07 -2.14 -2.72
C ASP A 253 -27.73 -1.95 -1.34
N GLY A 254 -26.99 -1.40 -0.37
CA GLY A 254 -27.44 -1.20 1.01
C GLY A 254 -27.14 -2.37 1.96
N THR A 255 -26.64 -3.51 1.47
CA THR A 255 -26.24 -4.64 2.31
C THR A 255 -25.17 -4.21 3.30
N VAL A 256 -25.37 -4.53 4.58
CA VAL A 256 -24.44 -4.20 5.65
C VAL A 256 -23.57 -5.41 5.97
N VAL A 257 -22.26 -5.20 5.95
CA VAL A 257 -21.25 -6.22 6.30
C VAL A 257 -20.43 -5.78 7.52
N THR A 258 -19.97 -6.76 8.28
CA THR A 258 -19.07 -6.54 9.42
C THR A 258 -17.65 -6.86 9.02
N ILE A 259 -16.72 -5.93 9.24
CA ILE A 259 -15.32 -6.05 8.84
C ILE A 259 -14.43 -5.87 10.08
N PRO A 260 -13.61 -6.88 10.44
CA PRO A 260 -12.64 -6.74 11.51
C PRO A 260 -11.55 -5.73 11.16
N LEU A 261 -11.22 -4.82 12.09
CA LEU A 261 -10.19 -3.80 11.82
C LEU A 261 -8.81 -4.42 11.56
N GLN A 262 -8.49 -5.57 12.18
CA GLN A 262 -7.22 -6.27 11.93
C GLN A 262 -7.01 -6.66 10.46
N LYS A 263 -8.10 -6.82 9.69
CA LYS A 263 -8.07 -7.14 8.25
C LYS A 263 -8.00 -5.90 7.35
N ILE A 264 -8.03 -4.70 7.93
CA ILE A 264 -7.93 -3.42 7.23
C ILE A 264 -6.47 -2.96 7.30
N ILE A 265 -5.90 -2.67 6.13
CA ILE A 265 -4.57 -2.07 5.99
C ILE A 265 -4.71 -0.55 6.08
N LYS A 266 -5.63 0.01 5.28
CA LYS A 266 -5.83 1.46 5.20
C LYS A 266 -7.28 1.79 4.94
N ALA A 267 -7.74 2.94 5.40
CA ALA A 267 -9.08 3.47 5.12
C ALA A 267 -9.00 4.93 4.70
N TRP A 268 -9.66 5.31 3.61
CA TRP A 268 -9.73 6.71 3.17
C TRP A 268 -11.08 7.06 2.53
N GLN A 269 -11.33 8.36 2.43
CA GLN A 269 -12.49 8.93 1.71
C GLN A 269 -11.96 9.79 0.56
N PRO A 270 -11.71 9.21 -0.63
CA PRO A 270 -10.97 9.91 -1.69
C PRO A 270 -11.70 11.16 -2.22
N ASN A 271 -13.02 11.20 -2.06
CA ASN A 271 -13.85 12.32 -2.51
C ASN A 271 -13.86 13.51 -1.56
N SER A 272 -13.42 13.34 -0.30
CA SER A 272 -13.25 14.45 0.65
C SER A 272 -11.87 15.11 0.56
N PHE A 273 -10.92 14.48 -0.13
CA PHE A 273 -9.56 14.97 -0.28
C PHE A 273 -9.46 16.19 -1.22
N GLY A 274 -8.84 17.25 -0.73
CA GLY A 274 -8.27 18.30 -1.57
C GLY A 274 -7.00 17.84 -2.27
N PHE A 275 -6.42 18.71 -3.11
CA PHE A 275 -5.18 18.40 -3.84
C PHE A 275 -4.03 18.00 -2.91
N PHE A 276 -3.81 18.76 -1.85
CA PHE A 276 -2.73 18.50 -0.89
C PHE A 276 -2.93 17.20 -0.11
N ASP A 277 -4.18 16.84 0.22
CA ASP A 277 -4.50 15.57 0.89
C ASP A 277 -4.14 14.39 -0.02
N LYS A 278 -4.43 14.47 -1.32
CA LYS A 278 -4.04 13.42 -2.29
C LYS A 278 -2.53 13.26 -2.39
N VAL A 279 -1.79 14.37 -2.42
CA VAL A 279 -0.31 14.36 -2.43
C VAL A 279 0.26 13.77 -1.14
N ALA A 280 -0.26 14.16 0.02
CA ALA A 280 0.17 13.62 1.31
C ALA A 280 -0.16 12.13 1.46
N PHE A 281 -1.36 11.73 1.04
CA PHE A 281 -1.79 10.32 1.04
C PHE A 281 -0.88 9.45 0.18
N TYR A 282 -0.48 9.95 -0.99
CA TYR A 282 0.46 9.28 -1.89
C TYR A 282 1.86 9.19 -1.27
N GLY A 283 2.38 10.30 -0.72
CA GLY A 283 3.70 10.32 -0.07
C GLY A 283 3.80 9.34 1.11
N GLY A 284 2.73 9.22 1.89
CA GLY A 284 2.66 8.25 3.00
C GLY A 284 2.46 6.79 2.57
N ALA A 285 2.18 6.51 1.29
CA ALA A 285 2.07 5.13 0.76
C ALA A 285 3.41 4.59 0.22
N LEU A 286 4.46 5.41 0.18
CA LEU A 286 5.79 5.06 -0.32
C LEU A 286 6.75 4.55 0.77
N TRP A 287 6.31 4.51 2.02
CA TRP A 287 7.09 4.11 3.19
C TRP A 287 6.39 3.02 3.98
#